data_AF-A0A1T5BDF7-F1
#
_entry.id   AF-A0A1T5BDF7-F1
#
_cell.length_a   1.000
_cell.length_b   1.000
_cell.length_c   1.000
_cell.angle_alpha   90.00
_cell.angle_beta   90.00
_cell.angle_gamma   90.00
#
_symmetry.space_group_name_H-M   'P 1'
#
loop_
_entity.id
_entity.type
_entity.pdbx_description
1 polymer ?
#
loop_
_entity_poly.entity_id
_entity_poly.type
_entity_poly.pdbx_seq_one_letter_code
_entity_poly.pdbx_strand_id
1 'polypeptide(L)'
;MKHYLTLAVGFLVVLGISSCKKEYYDVVNPNPNSTYVYAIGTNAWQWESGVSHQVFHTKSLPELTEYYLLEGNVSVAISFDGESSYDILPTTFNGIAYSVNYTVGSITIYAEDPLAEPGIEIDLPSPAVVKVVLSESDFIREL
;
A
#
# COMPACT_ATOMS: atom_id res chain seq x y z
N MET A 1 -51.23 15.56 42.16
CA MET A 1 -50.83 15.96 40.79
C MET A 1 -49.32 15.87 40.52
N LYS A 2 -48.44 15.81 41.52
CA LYS A 2 -46.98 15.72 41.33
C LYS A 2 -46.48 14.31 40.96
N HIS A 3 -47.21 13.26 41.36
CA HIS A 3 -46.85 11.85 41.16
C HIS A 3 -47.09 11.34 39.72
N TYR A 4 -48.05 11.91 38.99
CA TYR A 4 -48.32 11.54 37.60
C TYR A 4 -47.28 12.10 36.63
N LEU A 5 -46.72 13.28 36.96
CA LEU A 5 -45.67 13.91 36.17
C LEU A 5 -44.35 13.13 36.25
N THR A 6 -44.05 12.53 37.40
CA THR A 6 -42.85 11.70 37.61
C THR A 6 -42.93 10.38 36.84
N LEU A 7 -44.12 9.80 36.73
CA LEU A 7 -44.36 8.57 35.95
C LEU A 7 -44.21 8.82 34.43
N ALA A 8 -44.72 9.94 33.93
CA ALA A 8 -44.62 10.31 32.51
C ALA A 8 -43.17 10.58 32.07
N VAL A 9 -42.39 11.25 32.92
CA VAL A 9 -40.96 11.53 32.66
C VAL A 9 -40.12 10.24 32.75
N GLY A 10 -40.43 9.35 33.70
CA GLY A 10 -39.74 8.05 33.81
C GLY A 10 -39.94 7.16 32.58
N PHE A 11 -41.12 7.18 31.98
CA PHE A 11 -41.43 6.37 30.80
C PHE A 11 -40.69 6.85 29.53
N LEU A 12 -40.51 8.17 29.37
CA LEU A 12 -39.76 8.76 28.25
C LEU A 12 -38.26 8.43 28.28
N VAL A 13 -37.66 8.32 29.47
CA VAL A 13 -36.24 7.96 29.62
C VAL A 13 -35.98 6.50 29.22
N VAL A 14 -36.92 5.59 29.51
CA VAL A 14 -36.79 4.15 29.17
C VAL A 14 -36.92 3.91 27.67
N LEU A 15 -37.68 4.73 26.94
CA LEU A 15 -37.82 4.60 25.47
C LEU A 15 -36.64 5.22 24.69
N GLY A 16 -35.90 6.16 25.28
CA GLY A 16 -34.74 6.80 24.65
C GLY A 16 -33.47 5.94 24.59
N ILE A 17 -33.33 4.99 25.52
CA ILE A 17 -32.15 4.10 25.61
C ILE A 17 -32.20 2.93 24.61
N SER A 18 -33.35 2.67 23.97
CA SER A 18 -33.52 1.63 22.94
C SER A 18 -33.12 2.06 21.51
N SER A 19 -32.75 3.33 21.30
CA SER A 19 -32.46 3.86 19.95
C SER A 19 -30.99 3.68 19.51
N CYS A 20 -30.07 3.36 20.43
CA CYS A 20 -28.73 2.90 20.05
C CYS A 20 -28.75 1.41 19.72
N LYS A 21 -29.52 1.01 18.68
CA LYS A 21 -29.24 -0.26 18.02
C LYS A 21 -27.94 -0.07 17.27
N LYS A 22 -26.86 -0.66 17.79
CA LYS A 22 -25.62 -0.81 17.04
C LYS A 22 -25.95 -1.77 15.90
N GLU A 23 -26.15 -1.25 14.70
CA GLU A 23 -26.25 -2.10 13.53
C GLU A 23 -24.87 -2.72 13.30
N TYR A 24 -24.77 -4.01 13.58
CA TYR A 24 -23.66 -4.79 13.10
C TYR A 24 -23.93 -4.99 11.61
N TYR A 25 -23.32 -4.13 10.79
CA TYR A 25 -23.11 -4.50 9.41
C TYR A 25 -22.21 -5.74 9.48
N ASP A 26 -22.73 -6.89 9.06
CA ASP A 26 -21.88 -8.00 8.65
C ASP A 26 -21.06 -7.46 7.47
N VAL A 27 -19.88 -6.91 7.77
CA VAL A 27 -18.92 -6.49 6.76
C VAL A 27 -18.42 -7.78 6.14
N VAL A 28 -19.14 -8.23 5.12
CA VAL A 28 -18.71 -9.31 4.23
C VAL A 28 -17.44 -8.77 3.56
N ASN A 29 -16.30 -9.13 4.15
CA ASN A 29 -14.93 -8.69 3.83
C ASN A 29 -14.46 -7.39 4.52
N PRO A 30 -13.95 -7.45 5.78
CA PRO A 30 -13.51 -6.27 6.53
C PRO A 30 -12.22 -5.60 5.99
N ASN A 31 -11.60 -6.14 4.93
CA ASN A 31 -10.43 -5.52 4.30
C ASN A 31 -10.46 -5.72 2.78
N PRO A 32 -10.77 -4.67 1.99
CA PRO A 32 -10.70 -4.74 0.52
C PRO A 32 -9.25 -4.79 0.01
N ASN A 33 -8.24 -4.70 0.89
CA ASN A 33 -6.85 -4.59 0.49
C ASN A 33 -6.12 -5.93 0.68
N SER A 34 -5.35 -6.32 -0.33
CA SER A 34 -4.43 -7.45 -0.28
C SER A 34 -3.00 -6.96 -0.15
N THR A 35 -2.25 -7.46 0.84
CA THR A 35 -0.85 -7.07 1.08
C THR A 35 0.08 -8.23 0.77
N TYR A 36 1.11 -7.97 -0.03
CA TYR A 36 2.13 -8.91 -0.44
C TYR A 36 3.49 -8.41 0.04
N VAL A 37 4.20 -9.23 0.82
CA VAL A 37 5.51 -8.89 1.38
C VAL A 37 6.56 -9.87 0.84
N TYR A 38 7.68 -9.36 0.34
CA TYR A 38 8.78 -10.20 -0.13
C TYR A 38 10.13 -9.54 0.10
N ALA A 39 11.18 -10.35 0.23
CA ALA A 39 12.55 -9.87 0.36
C ALA A 39 13.26 -9.78 -0.99
N ILE A 40 14.12 -8.78 -1.14
CA ILE A 40 15.07 -8.62 -2.24
C ILE A 40 16.47 -8.75 -1.65
N GLY A 41 17.25 -9.72 -2.13
CA GLY A 41 18.67 -9.82 -1.80
C GLY A 41 19.52 -8.94 -2.72
N THR A 42 20.72 -8.53 -2.27
CA THR A 42 21.65 -7.72 -3.08
C THR A 42 21.94 -8.31 -4.46
N ASN A 43 22.02 -9.63 -4.57
CA ASN A 43 22.29 -10.31 -5.85
C ASN A 43 21.03 -10.50 -6.73
N ALA A 44 19.86 -10.04 -6.28
CA ALA A 44 18.61 -10.13 -7.05
C ALA A 44 18.37 -8.95 -7.99
N TRP A 45 19.20 -7.90 -7.87
CA TRP A 45 19.20 -6.75 -8.78
C TRP A 45 19.86 -7.10 -10.10
N GLN A 46 19.33 -6.56 -11.19
CA GLN A 46 19.80 -6.73 -12.55
C GLN A 46 20.23 -5.39 -13.11
N TRP A 47 21.34 -5.36 -13.85
CA TRP A 47 21.78 -4.16 -14.55
C TRP A 47 20.89 -3.88 -15.76
N GLU A 48 20.48 -2.62 -15.91
CA GLU A 48 19.80 -2.18 -17.13
C GLU A 48 20.81 -2.09 -18.28
N SER A 49 20.45 -2.63 -19.44
CA SER A 49 21.40 -2.80 -20.53
C SER A 49 21.82 -1.43 -21.10
N GLY A 50 23.09 -1.08 -20.95
CA GLY A 50 23.63 0.19 -21.45
C GLY A 50 23.43 1.37 -20.49
N VAL A 51 22.94 1.14 -19.27
CA VAL A 51 22.82 2.15 -18.21
C VAL A 51 23.64 1.68 -17.00
N SER A 52 24.80 2.30 -16.79
CA SER A 52 25.71 1.89 -15.71
C SER A 52 25.29 2.38 -14.32
N HIS A 53 24.40 3.37 -14.22
CA HIS A 53 24.02 3.99 -12.95
C HIS A 53 22.64 3.54 -12.45
N GLN A 54 22.08 2.48 -13.03
CA GLN A 54 20.74 1.99 -12.72
C GLN A 54 20.71 0.46 -12.70
N VAL A 55 20.05 -0.07 -11.67
CA VAL A 55 19.66 -1.47 -11.58
C VAL A 55 18.17 -1.59 -11.36
N PHE A 56 17.61 -2.74 -11.68
CA PHE A 56 16.20 -3.03 -11.48
C PHE A 56 15.97 -4.41 -10.87
N HIS A 57 14.83 -4.57 -10.23
CA HIS A 57 14.33 -5.84 -9.75
C HIS A 57 12.86 -6.00 -10.11
N THR A 58 12.53 -7.05 -10.86
CA THR A 58 11.16 -7.38 -11.24
C THR A 58 10.64 -8.54 -10.40
N LYS A 59 9.46 -8.33 -9.81
CA LYS A 59 8.72 -9.36 -9.06
C LYS A 59 7.43 -9.69 -9.80
N SER A 60 7.21 -10.98 -10.07
CA SER A 60 5.91 -11.47 -10.53
C SER A 60 4.89 -11.37 -9.39
N LEU A 61 3.74 -10.79 -9.72
CA LEU A 61 2.58 -10.60 -8.84
C LEU A 61 1.30 -10.83 -9.66
N PRO A 62 0.91 -12.10 -9.91
CA PRO A 62 -0.24 -12.44 -10.76
C PRO A 62 -1.57 -11.81 -10.32
N GLU A 63 -1.69 -11.46 -9.04
CA GLU A 63 -2.86 -10.81 -8.45
C GLU A 63 -3.01 -9.35 -8.85
N LEU A 64 -1.95 -8.72 -9.38
CA LEU A 64 -2.01 -7.41 -10.03
C LEU A 64 -2.67 -7.57 -11.41
N THR A 65 -3.99 -7.69 -11.40
CA THR A 65 -4.83 -7.82 -12.60
C THR A 65 -5.03 -6.48 -13.31
N GLU A 66 -5.64 -6.52 -14.50
CA GLU A 66 -6.03 -5.32 -15.25
C GLU A 66 -6.94 -4.38 -14.43
N TYR A 67 -7.76 -4.91 -13.52
CA TYR A 67 -8.56 -4.10 -12.60
C TYR A 67 -7.68 -3.15 -11.78
N TYR A 68 -6.59 -3.63 -11.18
CA TYR A 68 -5.70 -2.77 -10.37
C TYR A 68 -4.87 -1.80 -11.21
N LEU A 69 -4.68 -2.08 -12.50
CA LEU A 69 -4.02 -1.17 -13.42
C LEU A 69 -4.93 -0.02 -13.84
N LEU A 70 -6.21 -0.30 -14.07
CA LEU A 70 -7.16 0.68 -14.64
C LEU A 70 -8.00 1.41 -13.59
N GLU A 71 -8.36 0.72 -12.51
CA GLU A 71 -9.38 1.19 -11.57
C GLU A 71 -8.87 1.16 -10.11
N GLY A 72 -8.17 0.11 -9.71
CA GLY A 72 -7.65 -0.06 -8.35
C GLY A 72 -6.45 0.82 -8.02
N ASN A 73 -5.85 0.57 -6.85
CA ASN A 73 -4.63 1.22 -6.41
C ASN A 73 -3.52 0.19 -6.12
N VAL A 74 -2.31 0.54 -6.54
CA VAL A 74 -1.08 -0.19 -6.21
C VAL A 74 -0.19 0.74 -5.40
N SER A 75 0.09 0.37 -4.15
CA SER A 75 1.02 1.08 -3.27
C SER A 75 2.21 0.20 -2.96
N VAL A 76 3.42 0.76 -3.03
CA VAL A 76 4.67 0.03 -2.77
C VAL A 76 5.50 0.79 -1.76
N ALA A 77 6.00 0.05 -0.76
CA ALA A 77 6.94 0.56 0.23
C ALA A 77 8.12 -0.42 0.38
N ILE A 78 9.27 0.11 0.77
CA ILE A 78 10.51 -0.65 0.95
C ILE A 78 11.10 -0.40 2.34
N SER A 79 11.71 -1.43 2.92
CA SER A 79 12.39 -1.37 4.20
C SER A 79 13.81 -1.91 4.05
N PHE A 80 14.79 -1.15 4.54
CA PHE A 80 16.19 -1.56 4.60
C PHE A 80 16.64 -1.93 6.02
N ASP A 81 15.75 -1.86 7.00
CA ASP A 81 16.02 -2.04 8.44
C ASP A 81 15.30 -3.25 9.05
N GLY A 82 14.97 -4.25 8.22
CA GLY A 82 14.32 -5.48 8.66
C GLY A 82 12.87 -5.28 9.11
N GLU A 83 12.12 -4.45 8.37
CA GLU A 83 10.71 -4.11 8.60
C GLU A 83 10.44 -3.26 9.85
N SER A 84 11.48 -2.69 10.46
CA SER A 84 11.34 -1.73 11.57
C SER A 84 10.71 -0.42 11.09
N SER A 85 11.01 0.00 9.87
CA SER A 85 10.37 1.12 9.19
C SER A 85 10.24 0.85 7.68
N TYR A 86 9.37 1.61 7.02
CA TYR A 86 9.13 1.51 5.58
C TYR A 86 9.13 2.91 4.96
N ASP A 87 9.87 3.09 3.88
CA ASP A 87 9.79 4.25 3.00
C ASP A 87 8.81 3.95 1.86
N ILE A 88 7.87 4.87 1.61
CA ILE A 88 6.93 4.76 0.49
C ILE A 88 7.68 5.11 -0.80
N LEU A 89 7.49 4.32 -1.86
CA LEU A 89 8.12 4.61 -3.15
C LEU A 89 7.28 5.62 -3.97
N PRO A 90 7.91 6.56 -4.70
CA PRO A 90 9.36 6.73 -4.83
C PRO A 90 10.02 7.39 -3.59
N THR A 91 11.29 7.08 -3.35
CA THR A 91 12.08 7.63 -2.23
C THR A 91 13.57 7.68 -2.55
N THR A 92 14.37 8.31 -1.70
CA THR A 92 15.84 8.24 -1.75
C THR A 92 16.35 7.72 -0.42
N PHE A 93 17.19 6.68 -0.47
CA PHE A 93 17.79 6.08 0.71
C PHE A 93 19.29 5.88 0.47
N ASN A 94 20.13 6.34 1.40
CA ASN A 94 21.59 6.29 1.31
C ASN A 94 22.16 6.82 -0.03
N GLY A 95 21.55 7.87 -0.59
CA GLY A 95 21.99 8.48 -1.85
C GLY A 95 21.52 7.78 -3.12
N ILE A 96 20.82 6.63 -3.01
CA ILE A 96 20.23 5.92 -4.15
C ILE A 96 18.75 6.29 -4.23
N ALA A 97 18.31 6.72 -5.41
CA ALA A 97 16.92 6.99 -5.73
C ALA A 97 16.21 5.69 -6.12
N TYR A 98 15.05 5.44 -5.53
CA TYR A 98 14.21 4.29 -5.81
C TYR A 98 12.90 4.73 -6.45
N SER A 99 12.54 4.13 -7.57
CA SER A 99 11.26 4.32 -8.23
C SER A 99 10.59 2.98 -8.50
N VAL A 100 9.30 3.01 -8.78
CA VAL A 100 8.52 1.80 -9.05
C VAL A 100 7.66 2.00 -10.29
N ASN A 101 7.64 0.98 -11.13
CA ASN A 101 6.69 0.82 -12.21
C ASN A 101 5.94 -0.51 -12.02
N TYR A 102 4.71 -0.59 -12.53
CA TYR A 102 3.96 -1.84 -12.52
C TYR A 102 3.17 -2.01 -13.80
N THR A 103 2.95 -3.27 -14.15
CA THR A 103 2.11 -3.72 -15.27
C THR A 103 1.30 -4.92 -14.82
N VAL A 104 0.32 -5.36 -15.61
CA VAL A 104 -0.47 -6.56 -15.27
C VAL A 104 0.47 -7.74 -14.98
N GLY A 105 0.36 -8.31 -13.78
CA GLY A 105 1.12 -9.47 -13.33
C GLY A 105 2.52 -9.18 -12.79
N SER A 106 2.99 -7.93 -12.72
CA SER A 106 4.35 -7.64 -12.23
C SER A 106 4.56 -6.22 -11.71
N ILE A 107 5.53 -6.09 -10.81
CA ILE A 107 6.12 -4.82 -10.41
C ILE A 107 7.61 -4.82 -10.71
N THR A 108 8.15 -3.66 -11.06
CA THR A 108 9.58 -3.43 -11.25
C THR A 108 10.00 -2.25 -10.39
N ILE A 109 10.96 -2.48 -9.51
CA ILE A 109 11.60 -1.44 -8.70
C ILE A 109 12.92 -1.11 -9.37
N TYR A 110 13.18 0.17 -9.56
CA TYR A 110 14.45 0.70 -10.06
C TYR A 110 15.21 1.33 -8.91
N ALA A 111 16.52 1.17 -8.93
CA ALA A 111 17.45 1.83 -8.03
C ALA A 111 18.52 2.51 -8.89
N GLU A 112 18.68 3.82 -8.73
CA GLU A 112 19.60 4.62 -9.53
C GLU A 112 20.31 5.67 -8.70
N ASP A 113 21.52 6.04 -9.12
CA ASP A 113 22.13 7.30 -8.72
C ASP A 113 21.86 8.34 -9.82
N PRO A 114 20.93 9.29 -9.63
CA PRO A 114 20.58 10.26 -10.65
C PRO A 114 21.67 11.31 -10.89
N LEU A 115 22.70 11.35 -10.04
CA LEU A 115 23.83 12.28 -10.14
C LEU A 115 25.09 11.62 -10.72
N ALA A 116 25.08 10.31 -10.95
CA ALA A 116 26.23 9.59 -11.45
C ALA A 116 26.57 10.00 -12.89
N GLU A 117 27.87 10.17 -13.16
CA GLU A 117 28.35 10.39 -14.52
C GLU A 117 28.18 9.13 -15.38
N PRO A 118 27.99 9.27 -16.70
CA PRO A 118 27.92 8.12 -17.61
C PRO A 118 29.15 7.22 -17.47
N GLY A 119 28.94 5.92 -17.28
CA GLY A 119 30.01 4.94 -17.12
C GLY A 119 30.43 4.66 -15.68
N ILE A 120 29.86 5.37 -14.69
CA ILE A 120 30.01 5.04 -13.27
C ILE A 120 28.97 3.98 -12.90
N GLU A 121 29.43 2.91 -12.28
CA GLU A 121 28.59 1.87 -11.68
C GLU A 121 28.22 2.26 -10.25
N ILE A 122 26.94 2.09 -9.91
CA ILE A 122 26.48 2.20 -8.52
C ILE A 122 26.74 0.92 -7.75
N ASP A 123 26.89 1.03 -6.44
CA ASP A 123 26.87 -0.16 -5.58
C ASP A 123 25.47 -0.80 -5.60
N LEU A 124 25.42 -2.13 -5.68
CA LEU A 124 24.15 -2.86 -5.61
C LEU A 124 23.45 -2.56 -4.27
N PRO A 125 22.13 -2.32 -4.28
CA PRO A 125 21.40 -2.03 -3.05
C PRO A 125 21.55 -3.13 -1.98
N SER A 126 21.53 -2.69 -0.72
CA SER A 126 21.48 -3.59 0.43
C SER A 126 20.21 -4.45 0.42
N PRO A 127 20.20 -5.62 1.10
CA PRO A 127 19.00 -6.43 1.21
C PRO A 127 17.84 -5.62 1.79
N ALA A 128 16.65 -5.82 1.22
CA ALA A 128 15.47 -5.04 1.57
C ALA A 128 14.22 -5.93 1.65
N VAL A 129 13.20 -5.45 2.34
CA VAL A 129 11.86 -6.02 2.35
C VAL A 129 10.91 -5.06 1.64
N VAL A 130 10.18 -5.57 0.66
CA VAL A 130 9.20 -4.82 -0.11
C VAL A 130 7.80 -5.24 0.31
N LYS A 131 6.94 -4.26 0.46
CA LYS A 131 5.52 -4.41 0.73
C LYS A 131 4.73 -3.78 -0.41
N VAL A 132 3.87 -4.58 -1.03
CA VAL A 132 2.94 -4.17 -2.08
C VAL A 132 1.52 -4.31 -1.55
N VAL A 133 0.73 -3.24 -1.65
CA VAL A 133 -0.69 -3.25 -1.29
C VAL A 133 -1.50 -3.02 -2.55
N LEU A 134 -2.39 -3.96 -2.84
CA LEU A 134 -3.43 -3.82 -3.85
C LEU A 134 -4.73 -3.45 -3.14
N SER A 135 -5.32 -2.32 -3.52
CA SER A 135 -6.56 -1.82 -2.90
C SER A 135 -7.63 -1.62 -3.97
N GLU A 136 -8.86 -2.00 -3.65
CA GLU A 136 -10.01 -1.67 -4.48
C GLU A 136 -10.31 -0.15 -4.41
N SER A 137 -10.84 0.40 -5.49
CA SER A 137 -11.24 1.81 -5.57
C SER A 137 -12.67 1.93 -6.10
N ASP A 138 -13.43 2.85 -5.54
CA ASP A 138 -14.69 3.32 -6.12
C ASP A 138 -14.42 4.46 -7.10
N PHE A 139 -15.02 4.39 -8.30
CA PHE A 139 -14.90 5.43 -9.32
C PHE A 139 -16.21 6.21 -9.50
N ILE A 140 -16.10 7.51 -9.77
CA ILE A 140 -17.23 8.34 -10.19
C ILE A 140 -17.40 8.16 -11.70
N ARG A 141 -18.48 7.48 -12.12
CA ARG A 141 -18.90 7.51 -13.53
C ARG A 141 -19.73 8.76 -13.76
N GLU A 142 -19.27 9.66 -14.64
CA GLU A 142 -20.17 10.70 -15.15
C GLU A 142 -21.19 10.00 -16.08
N LEU A 143 -22.47 10.11 -15.71
CA LEU A 143 -23.61 9.56 -16.44
C LEU A 143 -24.08 10.52 -17.55
#